data_AF-A0A958D1S8-F1
#
_entry.id   AF-A0A958D1S8-F1
#
_cell.length_a   1.000
_cell.length_b   1.000
_cell.length_c   1.000
_cell.angle_alpha   90.00
_cell.angle_beta   90.00
_cell.angle_gamma   90.00
#
_symmetry.space_group_name_H-M   'P 1'
#
loop_
_entity.id
_entity.type
_entity.pdbx_description
1 polymer ?
#
loop_
_entity_poly.entity_id
_entity_poly.type
_entity_poly.pdbx_seq_one_letter_code
_entity_poly.pdbx_strand_id
1 'polypeptide(L)'
;LDKVYILAGIIPLKSARAAHFMAEEVAGVYIPPEIVKRMDDAGDDKVAQQETGVAIALEIIEKLKNTAGINGMHVMAVHWEEIVPRLIDESGVPRPVIKDMAELKVPVV
;
A
#
# COMPACT_ATOMS: atom_id res chain seq x y z
N LEU A 1 -12.84 -4.19 19.20
CA LEU A 1 -11.61 -4.52 18.44
C LEU A 1 -10.38 -4.03 19.24
N ASP A 2 -10.43 -4.13 20.57
CA ASP A 2 -9.64 -3.22 21.43
C ASP A 2 -8.60 -3.96 22.29
N LYS A 3 -8.34 -5.23 21.95
CA LYS A 3 -7.34 -6.09 22.62
C LYS A 3 -6.04 -6.21 21.84
N VAL A 4 -6.04 -5.81 20.56
CA VAL A 4 -4.92 -5.92 19.63
C VAL A 4 -4.93 -4.75 18.66
N TYR A 5 -3.76 -4.38 18.14
CA TYR A 5 -3.66 -3.43 17.05
C TYR A 5 -3.79 -4.14 15.70
N ILE A 6 -4.58 -3.57 14.79
CA ILE A 6 -4.77 -4.10 13.44
C ILE A 6 -4.01 -3.24 12.44
N LEU A 7 -3.17 -3.89 11.63
CA LEU A 7 -2.48 -3.26 10.51
C LEU A 7 -3.13 -3.70 9.20
N ALA A 8 -3.52 -2.74 8.36
CA ALA A 8 -4.03 -3.03 7.03
C ALA A 8 -2.87 -3.29 6.05
N GLY A 9 -2.89 -4.44 5.37
CA GLY A 9 -1.93 -4.72 4.30
C GLY A 9 -2.25 -3.93 3.04
N ILE A 10 -1.24 -3.37 2.38
CA ILE A 10 -1.37 -2.65 1.10
C ILE A 10 -0.34 -3.18 0.12
N ILE A 11 -0.81 -3.69 -1.02
CA ILE A 11 0.02 -4.13 -2.15
C ILE A 11 -0.31 -3.20 -3.33
N PRO A 12 0.59 -2.27 -3.71
CA PRO A 12 0.41 -1.44 -4.90
C PRO A 12 0.44 -2.30 -6.18
N LEU A 13 -0.47 -2.05 -7.11
CA LEU A 13 -0.52 -2.78 -8.38
C LEU A 13 0.46 -2.17 -9.38
N LYS A 14 1.53 -2.90 -9.74
CA LYS A 14 2.56 -2.39 -10.67
C LYS A 14 2.14 -2.44 -12.15
N SER A 15 1.13 -3.25 -12.48
CA SER A 15 0.68 -3.48 -13.87
C SER A 15 -0.74 -4.04 -13.93
N ALA A 16 -1.39 -3.92 -15.09
CA ALA A 16 -2.68 -4.57 -15.37
C ALA A 16 -2.60 -6.10 -15.19
N ARG A 17 -1.51 -6.71 -15.67
CA ARG A 17 -1.25 -8.15 -15.46
C ARG A 17 -1.22 -8.53 -13.98
N ALA A 18 -0.64 -7.68 -13.12
CA ALA A 18 -0.65 -7.93 -11.69
C ALA A 18 -2.06 -7.87 -11.10
N ALA A 19 -2.92 -6.96 -11.59
CA ALA A 19 -4.32 -6.86 -11.17
C ALA A 19 -5.11 -8.12 -11.54
N HIS A 20 -4.97 -8.60 -12.78
CA HIS A 20 -5.60 -9.86 -13.23
C HIS A 20 -5.10 -11.06 -12.43
N PHE A 21 -3.78 -11.20 -12.22
CA PHE A 21 -3.21 -12.28 -11.40
C PHE A 21 -3.79 -12.28 -9.97
N MET A 22 -3.87 -11.11 -9.33
CA MET A 22 -4.43 -10.99 -7.98
C MET A 22 -5.92 -11.34 -7.94
N ALA A 23 -6.67 -11.09 -9.01
CA ALA A 23 -8.10 -11.36 -9.10
C ALA A 23 -8.42 -12.84 -9.41
N GLU A 24 -7.60 -13.49 -10.23
CA GLU A 24 -7.89 -14.81 -10.81
C GLU A 24 -7.15 -15.94 -10.11
N GLU A 25 -5.90 -15.71 -9.69
CA GLU A 25 -4.98 -16.77 -9.27
C GLU A 25 -4.74 -16.80 -7.75
N VAL A 26 -5.02 -15.71 -7.04
CA VAL A 26 -4.75 -15.61 -5.60
C VAL A 26 -5.97 -16.01 -4.78
N ALA A 27 -5.94 -17.23 -4.22
CA ALA A 27 -7.02 -17.76 -3.41
C ALA A 27 -7.36 -16.86 -2.21
N GLY A 28 -8.65 -16.52 -2.08
CA GLY A 28 -9.14 -15.68 -0.98
C GLY A 28 -8.95 -14.18 -1.17
N VAL A 29 -8.36 -13.73 -2.29
CA VAL A 29 -8.31 -12.32 -2.67
C VAL A 29 -9.51 -11.99 -3.55
N TYR A 30 -10.12 -10.84 -3.30
CA TYR A 30 -11.15 -10.26 -4.15
C TYR A 30 -10.67 -8.88 -4.61
N ILE A 31 -10.51 -8.73 -5.92
CA ILE A 31 -10.24 -7.43 -6.55
C ILE A 31 -11.55 -6.97 -7.22
N PRO A 32 -12.07 -5.78 -6.85
CA PRO A 32 -13.26 -5.25 -7.51
C PRO A 32 -13.03 -5.07 -9.03
N PRO A 33 -13.99 -5.46 -9.90
CA PRO A 33 -13.81 -5.41 -11.35
C PRO A 33 -13.44 -4.02 -11.89
N GLU A 34 -13.89 -2.95 -11.24
CA GLU A 34 -13.55 -1.58 -11.59
C GLU A 34 -12.07 -1.25 -11.40
N ILE A 35 -11.39 -1.91 -10.47
CA ILE A 35 -9.94 -1.76 -10.26
C ILE A 35 -9.17 -2.41 -11.41
N VAL A 36 -9.56 -3.61 -11.80
CA VAL A 36 -8.98 -4.31 -12.97
C VAL A 36 -9.20 -3.47 -14.23
N LYS A 37 -10.43 -2.99 -14.46
CA LYS A 37 -10.74 -2.13 -15.59
C LYS A 37 -9.91 -0.85 -15.61
N ARG A 38 -9.75 -0.18 -14.46
CA ARG A 38 -8.91 1.04 -14.37
C ARG A 38 -7.46 0.75 -14.78
N MET A 39 -6.92 -0.40 -14.37
CA MET A 39 -5.57 -0.80 -14.76
C MET A 39 -5.48 -1.14 -16.26
N ASP A 40 -6.52 -1.76 -16.84
CA ASP A 40 -6.59 -2.03 -18.28
C ASP A 40 -6.71 -0.73 -19.11
N ASP A 41 -7.51 0.23 -18.64
CA ASP A 41 -7.71 1.54 -19.29
C ASP A 41 -6.41 2.36 -19.35
N ALA A 42 -5.39 2.04 -18.53
CA ALA A 42 -4.07 2.65 -18.59
C ALA A 42 -3.25 2.22 -19.84
N GLY A 43 -3.73 1.23 -20.60
CA GLY A 43 -3.10 0.72 -21.82
C GLY A 43 -1.80 -0.03 -21.54
N ASP A 44 -0.98 -0.21 -22.58
CA ASP A 44 0.27 -1.00 -22.49
C ASP A 44 1.49 -0.18 -22.00
N ASP A 45 1.32 1.12 -21.80
CA ASP A 45 2.42 1.96 -21.32
C ASP A 45 2.73 1.66 -19.84
N LYS A 46 3.96 1.21 -19.60
CA LYS A 46 4.42 0.81 -18.26
C LYS A 46 4.28 1.93 -17.24
N VAL A 47 4.61 3.17 -17.62
CA VAL A 47 4.56 4.30 -16.70
C VAL A 47 3.11 4.62 -16.37
N ALA A 48 2.22 4.67 -17.36
CA ALA A 48 0.79 4.90 -17.15
C ALA A 48 0.14 3.85 -16.24
N GLN A 49 0.49 2.57 -16.39
CA GLN A 49 0.01 1.51 -15.49
C GLN A 49 0.53 1.70 -14.06
N GLN A 50 1.82 2.04 -13.89
CA GLN A 50 2.40 2.30 -12.57
C GLN A 50 1.75 3.51 -11.89
N GLU A 51 1.53 4.61 -12.61
CA GLU A 51 0.84 5.79 -12.10
C GLU A 51 -0.60 5.48 -11.68
N THR A 52 -1.33 4.69 -12.48
CA THR A 52 -2.67 4.21 -12.13
C THR A 52 -2.66 3.38 -10.85
N GLY A 53 -1.70 2.47 -10.71
CA GLY A 53 -1.49 1.68 -9.50
C GLY A 53 -1.19 2.50 -8.25
N VAL A 54 -0.37 3.55 -8.40
CA VAL A 54 -0.07 4.51 -7.32
C VAL A 54 -1.32 5.27 -6.92
N ALA A 55 -2.09 5.79 -7.88
CA ALA A 55 -3.32 6.51 -7.60
C ALA A 55 -4.32 5.63 -6.82
N ILE A 56 -4.50 4.37 -7.24
CA ILE A 56 -5.36 3.41 -6.54
C ILE A 56 -4.85 3.14 -5.12
N ALA A 57 -3.54 2.95 -4.95
CA ALA A 57 -2.95 2.74 -3.63
C ALA A 57 -3.16 3.96 -2.71
N LEU A 58 -2.98 5.19 -3.20
CA LEU A 58 -3.21 6.42 -2.45
C LEU A 58 -4.67 6.59 -2.03
N GLU A 59 -5.62 6.28 -2.92
CA GLU A 59 -7.06 6.27 -2.59
C GLU A 59 -7.40 5.28 -1.48
N ILE A 60 -6.78 4.09 -1.50
CA ILE A 60 -6.93 3.07 -0.46
C ILE A 60 -6.31 3.55 0.86
N ILE A 61 -5.09 4.11 0.82
CA ILE A 61 -4.42 4.66 2.00
C ILE A 61 -5.31 5.73 2.65
N GLU A 62 -5.88 6.64 1.87
CA GLU A 62 -6.74 7.70 2.40
C GLU A 62 -8.01 7.14 3.06
N LYS A 63 -8.63 6.11 2.49
CA LYS A 63 -9.77 5.42 3.13
C LYS A 63 -9.35 4.74 4.44
N LEU A 64 -8.19 4.07 4.44
CA LEU A 64 -7.70 3.34 5.62
C LEU A 64 -7.33 4.27 6.77
N LYS A 65 -6.71 5.43 6.49
CA LYS A 65 -6.41 6.46 7.49
C LYS A 65 -7.66 6.93 8.25
N ASN A 66 -8.80 6.95 7.58
CA ASN A 66 -10.07 7.39 8.12
C ASN A 66 -10.95 6.23 8.65
N THR A 67 -10.45 5.00 8.67
CA THR A 67 -11.20 3.81 9.11
C THR A 67 -10.96 3.52 10.59
N ALA A 68 -12.03 3.54 11.39
CA ALA A 68 -11.95 3.21 12.81
C ALA A 68 -11.49 1.76 13.04
N GLY A 69 -10.56 1.57 13.98
CA GLY A 69 -10.00 0.26 14.33
C GLY A 69 -8.77 -0.16 13.52
N ILE A 70 -8.36 0.62 12.51
CA ILE A 70 -7.06 0.45 11.84
C ILE A 70 -6.02 1.30 12.58
N ASN A 71 -4.90 0.70 12.96
CA ASN A 71 -3.85 1.34 13.74
C ASN A 71 -2.57 1.61 12.94
N GLY A 72 -2.52 1.14 11.69
CA GLY A 72 -1.40 1.36 10.80
C GLY A 72 -1.53 0.54 9.52
N MET A 73 -0.48 0.60 8.71
CA MET A 73 -0.45 -0.07 7.40
C MET A 73 0.85 -0.84 7.24
N HIS A 74 0.76 -2.01 6.60
CA HIS A 74 1.91 -2.78 6.14
C HIS A 74 1.98 -2.66 4.62
N VAL A 75 2.92 -1.84 4.13
CA VAL A 75 3.15 -1.66 2.69
C VAL A 75 4.03 -2.80 2.18
N MET A 76 3.46 -3.64 1.32
CA MET A 76 4.11 -4.76 0.67
C MET A 76 4.47 -4.37 -0.76
N ALA A 77 5.73 -3.97 -0.98
CA ALA A 77 6.17 -3.39 -2.25
C ALA A 77 6.32 -4.40 -3.40
N VAL A 78 6.51 -5.70 -3.11
CA VAL A 78 6.61 -6.81 -4.08
C VAL A 78 7.46 -6.46 -5.32
N HIS A 79 8.79 -6.42 -5.16
CA HIS A 79 9.74 -6.08 -6.24
C HIS A 79 9.52 -4.67 -6.83
N TRP A 80 9.02 -3.75 -6.01
CA TRP A 80 8.81 -2.34 -6.34
C TRP A 80 9.15 -1.43 -5.15
N GLU A 81 10.24 -1.73 -4.45
CA GLU A 81 10.65 -1.09 -3.20
C GLU A 81 10.81 0.44 -3.33
N GLU A 82 11.22 0.90 -4.51
CA GLU A 82 11.39 2.32 -4.82
C GLU A 82 10.08 3.13 -4.75
N ILE A 83 8.91 2.47 -4.78
CA ILE A 83 7.62 3.16 -4.70
C ILE A 83 7.25 3.58 -3.28
N VAL A 84 7.84 2.94 -2.27
CA VAL A 84 7.46 3.14 -0.87
C VAL A 84 7.64 4.59 -0.43
N PRO A 85 8.79 5.27 -0.65
CA PRO A 85 8.95 6.66 -0.24
C PRO A 85 7.87 7.57 -0.83
N ARG A 86 7.57 7.42 -2.12
CA ARG A 86 6.56 8.20 -2.83
C ARG A 86 5.16 8.01 -2.25
N LEU A 87 4.75 6.76 -1.99
CA LEU A 87 3.45 6.48 -1.37
C LEU A 87 3.33 7.12 0.01
N ILE A 88 4.38 7.09 0.82
CA ILE A 88 4.37 7.69 2.16
C ILE A 88 4.30 9.23 2.06
N ASP A 89 5.09 9.84 1.18
CA ASP A 89 5.10 11.30 1.00
C ASP A 89 3.76 11.82 0.46
N GLU A 90 3.21 11.19 -0.58
CA GLU A 90 1.95 11.63 -1.19
C GLU A 90 0.71 11.31 -0.35
N SER A 91 0.75 10.26 0.50
CA SER A 91 -0.37 9.93 1.38
C SER A 91 -0.47 10.80 2.63
N GLY A 92 0.56 11.60 2.92
CA GLY A 92 0.65 12.41 4.14
C GLY A 92 0.71 11.57 5.42
N VAL A 93 1.15 10.31 5.33
CA VAL A 93 1.39 9.46 6.50
C VAL A 93 2.61 10.02 7.25
N PRO A 94 2.55 10.17 8.59
CA PRO A 94 3.66 10.72 9.35
C PRO A 94 4.93 9.89 9.15
N ARG A 95 6.04 10.55 8.78
CA ARG A 95 7.35 9.89 8.76
C ARG A 95 7.84 9.70 10.20
N PRO A 96 8.45 8.55 10.52
CA PRO A 96 9.04 8.35 11.83
C PRO A 96 10.13 9.39 12.06
N VAL A 97 10.07 10.08 13.20
CA VAL A 97 11.18 10.91 13.66
C VAL A 97 12.26 9.96 14.15
N ILE A 98 13.36 9.85 13.39
CA ILE A 98 14.52 9.06 13.81
C ILE A 98 15.17 9.83 14.96
N LYS A 99 14.97 9.35 16.18
CA LYS A 99 15.80 9.76 17.33
C LYS A 99 17.12 9.03 17.23
N ASP A 100 18.21 9.70 17.61
CA ASP A 100 19.51 9.07 17.69
C ASP A 100 19.42 7.86 18.62
N MET A 101 20.04 6.75 18.23
CA MET A 101 20.07 5.51 19.03
C MET A 101 20.68 5.76 20.43
N ALA A 102 21.53 6.78 20.59
CA ALA A 102 22.07 7.22 21.87
C ALA A 102 21.01 7.85 22.81
N GLU A 103 19.92 8.41 22.26
CA GLU A 103 18.81 9.00 23.03
C GLU A 103 17.78 7.96 23.45
N LEU A 104 17.71 6.85 22.72
CA LEU A 104 16.87 5.70 23.01
C LEU A 104 17.57 4.84 24.08
N LYS A 105 17.34 5.17 25.36
CA LYS A 105 17.69 4.30 26.51
C LYS A 105 16.85 3.02 26.50
N VAL A 106 16.94 2.22 25.44
CA VAL A 106 16.32 0.90 25.38
C VAL A 106 17.21 -0.03 26.19
N PRO A 107 16.73 -0.62 27.29
CA PRO A 107 17.48 -1.65 27.98
C PRO A 107 17.67 -2.80 26.99
N VAL A 108 18.93 -3.09 26.67
CA VAL A 108 19.29 -4.33 25.99
C VAL A 108 18.98 -5.46 26.97
N VAL A 109 17.99 -6.28 26.63
CA VAL A 109 17.61 -7.48 27.39
C VAL A 109 18.55 -8.62 27.01
#